data_AF-A0A1H0DG07-F1
#
_entry.id   AF-A0A1H0DG07-F1
#
_cell.length_a   1.000
_cell.length_b   1.000
_cell.length_c   1.000
_cell.angle_alpha   90.00
_cell.angle_beta   90.00
_cell.angle_gamma   90.00
#
_symmetry.space_group_name_H-M   'P 1'
#
loop_
_entity.id
_entity.type
_entity.pdbx_description
1 polymer ?
#
loop_
_entity_poly.entity_id
_entity_poly.type
_entity_poly.pdbx_seq_one_letter_code
_entity_poly.pdbx_strand_id
1 'polypeptide(L)'
;MISILPKDYREKDPRQLLYHFPNMPIVKYAKMMQRYSFNHALAVAEDVAHKNGYILIPYDCMHWQRKQRFVDRRVKIGRKSFFMMKDHELTRSERSKLEDYLRELEVG
;
A
#
# COMPACT_ATOMS: atom_id res chain seq x y z
N MET A 1 -8.38 12.37 2.52
CA MET A 1 -8.29 11.27 1.53
C MET A 1 -7.93 10.01 2.28
N ILE A 2 -8.49 8.86 1.89
CA ILE A 2 -8.18 7.56 2.49
C ILE A 2 -6.73 7.20 2.13
N SER A 3 -5.94 6.79 3.13
CA SER A 3 -4.56 6.35 2.93
C SER A 3 -4.33 4.95 3.49
N ILE A 4 -3.67 4.09 2.70
CA ILE A 4 -3.29 2.72 3.11
C ILE A 4 -1.81 2.62 3.54
N LEU A 5 -1.17 3.76 3.82
CA LEU A 5 0.23 3.83 4.23
C LEU A 5 0.37 3.83 5.76
N PRO A 6 1.41 3.17 6.31
CA PRO A 6 1.78 3.35 7.71
C PRO A 6 2.24 4.79 7.97
N LYS A 7 1.78 5.42 9.06
CA LYS A 7 2.04 6.84 9.37
C LYS A 7 3.54 7.20 9.35
N ASP A 8 4.39 6.34 9.90
CA ASP A 8 5.81 6.67 10.14
C ASP A 8 6.78 6.05 9.12
N TYR A 9 6.30 5.59 7.95
CA TYR A 9 7.16 4.82 7.04
C TYR A 9 8.31 5.66 6.44
N ARG A 10 8.11 6.98 6.30
CA ARG A 10 9.10 7.90 5.72
C ARG A 10 10.27 8.19 6.66
N GLU A 11 10.03 8.19 7.97
CA GLU A 11 11.05 8.47 8.98
C GLU A 11 12.06 7.32 9.12
N LYS A 12 11.68 6.13 8.66
CA LYS A 12 12.48 4.90 8.76
C LYS A 12 13.16 4.57 7.43
N ASP A 13 13.79 5.55 6.78
CA ASP A 13 14.57 5.32 5.55
C ASP A 13 15.89 4.58 5.86
N PRO A 14 16.05 3.32 5.41
CA PRO A 14 17.22 2.53 5.73
C PRO A 14 18.43 2.88 4.85
N ARG A 15 18.28 3.65 3.76
CA ARG A 15 19.34 3.87 2.76
C ARG A 15 20.60 4.48 3.36
N GLN A 16 20.45 5.38 4.33
CA GLN A 16 21.57 6.01 5.03
C GLN A 16 22.23 5.11 6.07
N LEU A 17 21.57 4.03 6.50
CA LEU A 17 22.06 3.16 7.58
C LEU A 17 23.36 2.44 7.22
N LEU A 18 23.57 2.07 5.95
CA LEU A 18 24.82 1.41 5.56
C LEU A 18 26.03 2.35 5.67
N TYR A 19 25.82 3.64 5.45
CA TYR A 19 26.88 4.64 5.60
C TYR A 19 27.25 4.84 7.08
N HIS A 20 26.25 4.96 7.96
CA HIS A 20 26.48 5.15 9.39
C HIS A 20 26.86 3.87 10.15
N PHE A 21 26.44 2.70 9.65
CA PHE A 21 26.67 1.40 10.28
C PHE A 21 27.18 0.37 9.25
N PRO A 22 28.46 0.46 8.83
CA PRO A 22 29.02 -0.42 7.79
C PRO A 22 29.01 -1.92 8.16
N ASN A 23 29.07 -2.24 9.46
CA ASN A 23 29.07 -3.62 9.98
C ASN A 23 27.65 -4.16 10.26
N MET A 24 26.60 -3.52 9.75
CA MET A 24 25.22 -3.99 9.93
C MET A 24 25.02 -5.38 9.31
N PRO A 25 24.30 -6.30 9.98
CA PRO A 25 23.93 -7.58 9.37
C PRO A 25 23.14 -7.40 8.07
N ILE A 26 23.68 -7.92 6.96
CA ILE A 26 23.14 -7.75 5.60
C ILE A 26 21.68 -8.20 5.51
N VAL A 27 21.32 -9.32 6.17
CA VAL A 27 19.95 -9.86 6.18
C VAL A 27 18.96 -8.90 6.87
N LYS A 28 19.40 -8.25 7.95
CA LYS A 28 18.57 -7.27 8.68
C LYS A 28 18.34 -6.04 7.81
N TYR A 29 19.40 -5.52 7.19
CA TYR A 29 19.31 -4.41 6.26
C TYR A 29 18.36 -4.72 5.09
N ALA A 30 18.51 -5.89 4.45
CA ALA A 30 17.68 -6.29 3.32
C ALA A 30 16.18 -6.32 3.69
N LYS A 31 15.82 -6.82 4.89
CA LYS A 31 14.43 -6.81 5.38
C LYS A 31 13.90 -5.38 5.57
N MET A 32 14.71 -4.49 6.16
CA MET A 32 14.34 -3.09 6.34
C MET A 32 14.13 -2.38 4.99
N MET A 33 15.09 -2.55 4.07
CA MET A 33 15.03 -1.98 2.72
C MET A 33 13.85 -2.50 1.93
N GLN A 34 13.52 -3.79 2.05
CA GLN A 34 12.34 -4.38 1.41
C GLN A 34 11.04 -3.75 1.93
N ARG A 35 10.89 -3.59 3.26
CA ARG A 35 9.69 -2.97 3.85
C ARG A 35 9.56 -1.50 3.43
N TYR A 36 10.67 -0.75 3.48
CA TYR A 36 10.69 0.65 3.04
C TYR A 36 10.36 0.77 1.55
N SER A 37 11.00 -0.02 0.68
CA SER A 37 10.78 0.03 -0.77
C SER A 37 9.33 -0.30 -1.14
N PHE A 38 8.72 -1.27 -0.45
CA PHE A 38 7.31 -1.60 -0.62
C PHE A 38 6.41 -0.42 -0.26
N ASN A 39 6.58 0.17 0.93
CA ASN A 39 5.77 1.31 1.38
C ASN A 39 6.00 2.55 0.52
N HIS A 40 7.22 2.78 0.06
CA HIS A 40 7.54 3.89 -0.82
C HIS A 40 6.86 3.74 -2.19
N ALA A 41 6.91 2.54 -2.79
CA ALA A 41 6.17 2.26 -4.03
C ALA A 41 4.66 2.38 -3.84
N LEU A 42 4.12 1.93 -2.70
CA LEU A 42 2.72 2.11 -2.33
C LEU A 42 2.33 3.59 -2.26
N ALA A 43 3.20 4.43 -1.70
CA ALA A 43 2.94 5.86 -1.57
C ALA A 43 2.95 6.59 -2.91
N VAL A 44 3.86 6.21 -3.80
CA VAL A 44 3.87 6.74 -5.18
C VAL A 44 2.60 6.33 -5.91
N ALA A 45 2.18 5.07 -5.80
CA ALA A 45 0.94 4.60 -6.42
C ALA A 45 -0.29 5.31 -5.85
N GLU A 46 -0.31 5.58 -4.54
CA GLU A 46 -1.40 6.30 -3.87
C GLU A 46 -1.48 7.76 -4.34
N ASP A 47 -0.35 8.45 -4.40
CA ASP A 47 -0.28 9.83 -4.91
C ASP A 47 -0.76 9.91 -6.37
N VAL A 48 -0.33 8.98 -7.22
CA VAL A 48 -0.82 8.88 -8.61
C VAL A 48 -2.31 8.60 -8.65
N ALA A 49 -2.83 7.72 -7.79
CA ALA A 49 -4.26 7.42 -7.73
C ALA A 49 -5.08 8.64 -7.31
N HIS A 50 -4.68 9.32 -6.23
CA HIS A 50 -5.35 10.50 -5.71
C HIS A 50 -5.38 11.64 -6.74
N LYS A 51 -4.26 11.88 -7.46
CA LYS A 51 -4.19 12.87 -8.56
C LYS A 51 -5.18 12.58 -9.69
N ASN A 52 -5.49 11.31 -9.93
CA ASN A 52 -6.47 10.88 -10.92
C ASN A 52 -7.90 10.75 -10.35
N GLY A 53 -8.13 11.13 -9.10
CA GLY A 53 -9.44 11.04 -8.43
C GLY A 53 -9.84 9.63 -8.00
N TYR A 54 -8.87 8.71 -7.91
CA TYR A 54 -9.06 7.34 -7.42
C TYR A 54 -8.49 7.19 -6.00
N ILE A 55 -8.92 6.13 -5.33
CA ILE A 55 -8.33 5.60 -4.10
C ILE A 55 -7.80 4.20 -4.37
N LEU A 56 -6.75 3.81 -3.64
CA LEU A 56 -6.20 2.45 -3.70
C LEU A 56 -6.96 1.53 -2.75
N ILE A 57 -7.42 0.41 -3.29
CA ILE A 57 -8.17 -0.61 -2.56
C ILE A 57 -7.37 -1.91 -2.57
N PRO A 58 -7.11 -2.54 -1.41
CA PRO A 58 -6.46 -3.85 -1.37
C PRO A 58 -7.26 -4.88 -2.18
N TYR A 59 -6.55 -5.78 -2.88
CA TYR A 59 -7.17 -6.85 -3.66
C TYR A 59 -8.19 -7.66 -2.86
N ASP A 60 -7.95 -7.86 -1.56
CA ASP A 60 -8.78 -8.69 -0.68
C ASP A 60 -10.12 -8.01 -0.30
N CYS A 61 -10.18 -6.68 -0.34
CA CYS A 61 -11.40 -5.92 -0.07
C CYS A 61 -12.43 -6.05 -1.20
N MET A 62 -11.97 -6.26 -2.44
CA MET A 62 -12.84 -6.32 -3.63
C MET A 62 -13.60 -7.65 -3.74
N HIS A 63 -14.84 -7.61 -4.24
CA HIS A 63 -15.60 -8.83 -4.54
C HIS A 63 -15.04 -9.56 -5.78
N TRP A 64 -15.01 -10.90 -5.80
CA TRP A 64 -14.34 -11.69 -6.84
C TRP A 64 -14.79 -11.35 -8.28
N GLN A 65 -16.09 -11.17 -8.52
CA GLN A 65 -16.62 -10.75 -9.83
C GLN A 65 -16.10 -9.37 -10.25
N ARG A 66 -15.98 -8.45 -9.28
CA ARG A 66 -15.47 -7.11 -9.52
C ARG A 66 -13.98 -7.11 -9.79
N LYS A 67 -13.21 -8.02 -9.18
CA LYS A 67 -11.79 -8.20 -9.50
C LYS A 67 -11.57 -8.53 -10.98
N GLN A 68 -12.47 -9.31 -11.58
CA GLN A 68 -12.43 -9.62 -13.03
C GLN A 68 -12.88 -8.43 -13.90
N ARG A 69 -13.87 -7.66 -13.43
CA ARG A 69 -14.37 -6.49 -14.17
C ARG A 69 -13.39 -5.32 -14.19
N PHE A 70 -12.59 -5.13 -13.15
CA PHE A 70 -11.68 -3.98 -13.00
C PHE A 70 -10.20 -4.35 -13.16
N VAL A 71 -9.89 -5.41 -13.92
CA VAL A 71 -8.51 -5.90 -14.12
C VAL A 71 -7.58 -4.81 -14.64
N ASP A 72 -8.04 -3.94 -15.52
CA ASP A 72 -7.25 -2.87 -16.12
C ASP A 72 -6.86 -1.77 -15.12
N ARG A 73 -7.61 -1.65 -14.01
CA ARG A 73 -7.36 -0.69 -12.93
C ARG A 73 -6.53 -1.29 -11.79
N ARG A 74 -5.95 -2.48 -12.02
CA ARG A 74 -5.15 -3.18 -11.01
C ARG A 74 -3.70 -2.71 -11.05
N VAL A 75 -3.19 -2.32 -9.89
CA VAL A 75 -1.79 -1.96 -9.67
C VAL A 75 -1.14 -3.05 -8.82
N LYS A 76 0.00 -3.58 -9.28
CA LYS A 76 0.76 -4.60 -8.55
C LYS A 76 1.99 -3.98 -7.91
N ILE A 77 2.16 -4.18 -6.60
CA ILE A 77 3.27 -3.66 -5.82
C ILE A 77 3.88 -4.82 -5.05
N GLY A 78 5.07 -5.24 -5.46
CA GLY A 78 5.70 -6.46 -4.97
C GLY A 78 4.79 -7.68 -5.16
N ARG A 79 4.45 -8.35 -4.05
CA ARG A 79 3.55 -9.52 -4.03
C ARG A 79 2.08 -9.16 -3.78
N LYS A 80 1.77 -7.91 -3.47
CA LYS A 80 0.40 -7.44 -3.22
C LYS A 80 -0.16 -6.76 -4.47
N SER A 81 -1.48 -6.83 -4.60
CA SER A 81 -2.20 -6.14 -5.67
C SER A 81 -3.24 -5.20 -5.05
N PHE A 82 -3.49 -4.11 -5.76
CA PHE A 82 -4.42 -3.06 -5.38
C PHE A 82 -5.26 -2.68 -6.60
N PHE A 83 -6.43 -2.10 -6.38
CA PHE A 83 -7.28 -1.55 -7.42
C PHE A 83 -7.43 -0.05 -7.24
N MET A 84 -7.37 0.68 -8.35
CA MET A 84 -7.71 2.10 -8.40
C MET A 84 -9.21 2.24 -8.64
N MET A 85 -9.93 2.65 -7.60
CA MET A 85 -11.40 2.80 -7.62
C MET A 85 -11.78 4.21 -7.21
N LYS A 86 -12.87 4.76 -7.73
CA LYS A 86 -13.43 6.00 -7.15
C LYS A 86 -14.23 5.65 -5.90
N ASP A 87 -14.30 6.58 -4.95
CA ASP A 87 -15.03 6.34 -3.68
C ASP A 87 -16.49 5.94 -3.90
N HIS A 88 -17.17 6.57 -4.86
CA HIS A 88 -18.57 6.26 -5.22
C HIS A 88 -18.75 4.96 -6.03
N GLU A 89 -17.66 4.36 -6.55
CA GLU A 89 -17.75 3.07 -7.25
C GLU A 89 -17.73 1.89 -6.27
N LEU A 90 -17.39 2.11 -5.00
CA LEU A 90 -17.36 1.07 -3.98
C LEU A 90 -18.78 0.66 -3.56
N THR A 91 -19.01 -0.64 -3.46
CA THR A 91 -20.20 -1.13 -2.76
C THR A 91 -20.07 -0.91 -1.25
N ARG A 92 -21.20 -0.91 -0.54
CA ARG A 92 -21.22 -0.83 0.93
C ARG A 92 -20.36 -1.90 1.60
N SER A 93 -20.36 -3.12 1.08
CA SER A 93 -19.55 -4.22 1.60
C SER A 93 -18.05 -4.03 1.36
N GLU A 94 -17.66 -3.52 0.19
CA GLU A 94 -16.25 -3.23 -0.12
C GLU A 94 -15.73 -2.06 0.72
N ARG A 95 -16.57 -1.05 0.94
CA ARG A 95 -16.26 0.07 1.85
C ARG A 95 -16.05 -0.41 3.28
N SER A 96 -16.94 -1.26 3.80
CA SER A 96 -16.77 -1.86 5.14
C SER A 96 -15.45 -2.63 5.26
N LYS A 97 -15.12 -3.46 4.27
CA LYS A 97 -13.84 -4.21 4.27
C LYS A 97 -12.62 -3.29 4.21
N LEU A 98 -12.73 -2.17 3.50
CA LEU A 98 -11.67 -1.16 3.46
C LEU A 98 -11.51 -0.50 4.82
N GLU A 99 -12.59 -0.13 5.48
CA GLU A 99 -12.56 0.46 6.83
C GLU A 99 -11.96 -0.50 7.85
N ASP A 100 -12.32 -1.77 7.80
CA ASP A 100 -11.74 -2.82 8.66
C ASP A 100 -10.23 -2.96 8.42
N TYR A 101 -9.81 -2.99 7.15
CA TYR A 101 -8.40 -3.04 6.77
C TYR A 101 -7.61 -1.83 7.29
N LEU A 102 -8.19 -0.63 7.22
CA LEU A 102 -7.56 0.59 7.74
C LEU A 102 -7.42 0.55 9.26
N ARG A 103 -8.42 0.03 9.98
CA ARG A 103 -8.34 -0.15 11.44
C ARG A 103 -7.23 -1.13 11.83
N GLU A 104 -7.09 -2.23 11.11
CA GLU A 104 -6.01 -3.20 11.35
C GLU A 104 -4.62 -2.56 11.16
N LEU A 105 -4.48 -1.68 10.16
CA LEU A 105 -3.24 -0.93 9.93
C LEU A 105 -2.92 0.10 11.03
N GLU A 106 -3.91 0.60 11.77
CA GLU A 106 -3.68 1.52 12.89
C GLU A 106 -3.29 0.82 14.18
N VAL A 107 -3.68 -0.45 14.34
CA VAL A 107 -3.42 -1.25 15.56
C VAL A 107 -2.08 -1.99 15.48
N GLY A 108 -1.53 -2.27 14.29
CA GLY A 108 -0.31 -3.06 14.08
C GLY A 108 0.91 -2.26 13.60
#